data_AF-A0A941RF85-F1
#
_entry.id   AF-A0A941RF85-F1
#
_cell.length_a   1.000
_cell.length_b   1.000
_cell.length_c   1.000
_cell.angle_alpha   90.00
_cell.angle_beta   90.00
_cell.angle_gamma   90.00
#
_symmetry.space_group_name_H-M   'P 1'
#
loop_
_entity.id
_entity.type
_entity.pdbx_description
1 polymer ?
#
loop_
_entity_poly.entity_id
_entity_poly.type
_entity_poly.pdbx_seq_one_letter_code
_entity_poly.pdbx_strand_id
1 'polypeptide(L)'
;MNFRFAFIVLVLCFIALLLVVGIRTAILWLRIHYPQRANTILAGACIVAVAAGVMLVVELTDQPRFRAHDLLTLQEPVVAKTVPADRGAGSLTCVVDVHEHLGVVDVDIEQGLLRAKVESNNTAGPAFCPIGSDVRIDLTWLHRLSVTRRQTQMSGS
;
A
#
# COMPACT_ATOMS: atom_id res chain seq x y z
N MET A 1 29.01 14.23 -3.41
CA MET A 1 27.63 14.47 -2.93
C MET A 1 26.86 15.20 -4.02
N ASN A 2 25.71 14.66 -4.45
CA ASN A 2 24.97 15.16 -5.61
C ASN A 2 24.37 16.56 -5.33
N PHE A 3 24.72 17.56 -6.14
CA PHE A 3 24.13 18.93 -6.07
C PHE A 3 22.59 18.92 -6.02
N ARG A 4 21.96 17.94 -6.68
CA ARG A 4 20.51 17.70 -6.62
C ARG A 4 20.00 17.43 -5.20
N PHE A 5 20.73 16.63 -4.42
CA PHE A 5 20.36 16.32 -3.04
C PHE A 5 20.49 17.56 -2.14
N ALA A 6 21.59 18.32 -2.29
CA ALA A 6 21.78 19.56 -1.55
C ALA A 6 20.68 20.60 -1.85
N PHE A 7 20.24 20.70 -3.12
CA PHE A 7 19.15 21.59 -3.51
C PHE A 7 17.80 21.15 -2.91
N ILE A 8 17.48 19.85 -2.93
CA ILE A 8 16.25 19.31 -2.30
C ILE A 8 16.21 19.65 -0.82
N VAL A 9 17.31 19.42 -0.09
CA VAL A 9 17.40 19.74 1.34
C VAL A 9 17.22 21.24 1.59
N LEU A 10 17.86 22.10 0.78
CA LEU A 10 17.72 23.55 0.91
C LEU A 10 16.27 24.02 0.69
N VAL A 11 15.60 23.47 -0.32
CA VAL A 11 14.18 23.79 -0.59
C VAL A 11 13.29 23.32 0.55
N LEU A 12 13.49 22.11 1.09
CA LEU A 12 12.73 21.61 2.23
C LEU A 12 12.95 22.48 3.48
N CYS A 13 14.19 22.90 3.76
CA CYS A 13 14.48 23.84 4.84
C CYS A 13 13.78 25.19 4.64
N PHE A 14 13.77 25.71 3.42
CA PHE A 14 13.10 26.97 3.10
C PHE A 14 11.58 26.87 3.31
N ILE A 15 10.95 25.80 2.85
CA ILE A 15 9.52 25.54 3.07
C ILE A 15 9.21 25.43 4.56
N ALA A 16 10.04 24.71 5.33
CA ALA A 16 9.86 24.57 6.77
C ALA A 16 9.95 25.93 7.49
N LEU A 17 10.89 26.79 7.10
CA LEU A 17 11.01 28.15 7.65
C LEU A 17 9.78 29.00 7.36
N LEU A 18 9.26 28.96 6.13
CA LEU A 18 8.04 29.68 5.77
C LEU A 18 6.83 29.22 6.61
N LEU A 19 6.70 27.91 6.83
CA LEU A 19 5.66 27.36 7.70
C LEU A 19 5.78 27.86 9.14
N VAL A 20 6.99 27.84 9.72
CA VAL A 20 7.21 28.31 11.10
C VAL A 20 6.85 29.78 11.24
N VAL A 21 7.26 30.62 10.28
CA VAL A 21 6.92 32.05 10.27
C VAL A 21 5.41 32.23 10.17
N GLY A 22 4.75 31.56 9.22
CA GLY A 22 3.29 31.63 9.03
C GLY A 22 2.52 31.21 10.28
N ILE A 23 2.91 30.11 10.92
CA ILE A 23 2.30 29.62 12.16
C ILE A 23 2.48 30.64 13.29
N ARG A 24 3.69 31.19 13.48
CA ARG A 24 3.92 32.21 14.51
C ARG A 24 3.06 33.45 14.28
N THR A 25 2.98 33.93 13.03
CA THR A 25 2.15 35.09 12.70
C THR A 25 0.68 34.83 12.95
N ALA A 26 0.17 33.63 12.62
CA ALA A 26 -1.21 33.25 12.88
C ALA A 26 -1.51 33.15 14.39
N ILE A 27 -0.60 32.58 15.18
CA ILE A 27 -0.74 32.50 16.64
C ILE A 27 -0.78 33.90 17.27
N LEU A 28 0.12 34.78 16.83
CA LEU A 28 0.16 36.17 17.30
C LEU A 28 -1.12 36.91 16.94
N TRP A 29 -1.58 36.78 15.69
CA TRP A 29 -2.83 37.38 15.24
C TRP A 29 -4.03 36.88 16.06
N LEU A 30 -4.12 35.57 16.30
CA LEU A 30 -5.19 34.96 17.10
C LEU A 30 -5.18 35.44 18.56
N ARG A 31 -3.99 35.57 19.16
CA ARG A 31 -3.86 36.12 20.53
C ARG A 31 -4.27 37.57 20.63
N ILE A 32 -4.02 38.37 19.60
CA ILE A 32 -4.41 39.79 19.55
C ILE A 32 -5.93 39.92 19.39
N HIS A 33 -6.56 39.14 18.50
CA HIS A 33 -8.00 39.25 18.23
C HIS A 33 -8.88 38.54 19.26
N TYR A 34 -8.41 37.43 19.86
CA TYR A 34 -9.22 36.62 20.79
C TYR A 34 -8.42 36.23 22.06
N PRO A 35 -7.99 37.19 22.90
CA PRO A 35 -7.07 36.94 24.00
C PRO A 35 -7.61 35.93 25.04
N GLN A 36 -8.92 35.94 25.31
CA GLN A 36 -9.54 35.04 26.28
C GLN A 36 -9.75 33.60 25.76
N ARG A 37 -9.90 33.42 24.43
CA ARG A 37 -10.18 32.11 23.79
C ARG A 37 -9.00 31.56 22.98
N ALA A 38 -7.91 32.30 22.86
CA ALA A 38 -6.77 31.89 22.06
C ALA A 38 -6.23 30.52 22.47
N ASN A 39 -6.11 30.25 23.78
CA ASN A 39 -5.59 28.97 24.26
C ASN A 39 -6.53 27.80 23.96
N THR A 40 -7.85 27.99 24.03
CA THR A 40 -8.81 26.91 23.71
C THR A 40 -8.88 26.63 22.22
N ILE A 41 -8.81 27.68 21.39
CA ILE A 41 -8.76 27.55 19.92
C ILE A 41 -7.46 26.85 19.49
N LEU A 42 -6.32 27.24 20.07
CA LEU A 42 -5.02 26.61 19.81
C LEU A 42 -5.01 25.14 20.25
N ALA A 43 -5.55 24.83 21.43
CA ALA A 43 -5.67 23.46 21.89
C ALA A 43 -6.54 22.61 20.96
N GLY A 44 -7.70 23.14 20.52
CA GLY A 44 -8.57 22.46 19.57
C GLY A 44 -7.89 22.22 18.21
N ALA A 45 -7.21 23.23 17.67
CA ALA A 45 -6.48 23.11 16.41
C ALA A 45 -5.35 22.07 16.49
N CYS A 46 -4.60 22.02 17.60
CA CYS A 46 -3.58 21.00 17.82
C CYS A 46 -4.17 19.58 17.86
N ILE A 47 -5.30 19.39 18.55
CA ILE A 47 -5.95 18.07 18.61
C ILE A 47 -6.39 17.62 17.22
N VAL A 48 -7.01 18.51 16.43
CA VAL A 48 -7.42 18.20 15.06
C VAL A 48 -6.21 17.86 14.18
N ALA A 49 -5.12 18.62 14.28
CA ALA A 49 -3.89 18.35 13.53
C ALA A 49 -3.27 17.00 13.89
N VAL A 50 -3.24 16.64 15.18
CA VAL A 50 -2.75 15.32 15.63
C VAL A 50 -3.65 14.21 15.11
N ALA A 51 -4.98 14.36 15.19
CA ALA A 51 -5.92 13.36 14.69
C ALA A 51 -5.77 13.14 13.17
N ALA A 52 -5.65 14.21 12.39
CA ALA A 52 -5.39 14.13 10.96
C ALA A 52 -4.04 13.45 10.66
N GLY A 53 -3.00 13.78 11.43
CA GLY A 53 -1.70 13.14 11.31
C GLY A 53 -1.75 11.65 11.58
N VAL A 54 -2.46 11.22 12.64
CA VAL A 54 -2.65 9.80 12.95
C VAL A 54 -3.42 9.09 11.84
N MET A 55 -4.50 9.69 11.32
CA MET A 55 -5.28 9.10 10.23
C MET A 55 -4.42 8.88 8.98
N LEU A 56 -3.60 9.87 8.61
CA LEU A 56 -2.70 9.79 7.46
C LEU A 56 -1.63 8.70 7.67
N VAL A 57 -1.08 8.59 8.88
CA VAL A 57 -0.14 7.51 9.22
C VAL A 57 -0.81 6.14 9.15
N VAL A 58 -2.04 6.00 9.65
CA VAL A 58 -2.81 4.76 9.57
C VAL A 58 -3.01 4.39 8.10
N GLU A 59 -3.46 5.31 7.25
CA GLU A 59 -3.62 5.05 5.81
C GLU A 59 -2.31 4.63 5.13
N LEU A 60 -1.18 5.26 5.50
CA LEU A 60 0.14 4.88 4.96
C LEU A 60 0.64 3.52 5.45
N THR A 61 0.20 3.08 6.62
CA THR A 61 0.64 1.80 7.24
C THR A 61 -0.33 0.64 7.02
N ASP A 62 -1.55 0.91 6.52
CA ASP A 62 -2.57 -0.11 6.26
C ASP A 62 -2.31 -0.89 4.96
N GLN A 63 -1.05 -1.24 4.69
CA GLN A 63 -0.71 -2.18 3.65
C GLN A 63 -1.01 -3.61 4.14
N PRO A 64 -1.73 -4.43 3.36
CA PRO A 64 -1.98 -5.81 3.71
C PRO A 64 -0.66 -6.58 3.88
N ARG A 65 -0.43 -7.13 5.08
CA ARG A 65 0.72 -7.99 5.35
C ARG A 65 0.43 -9.39 4.82
N PHE A 66 0.96 -9.70 3.63
CA PHE A 66 0.91 -11.02 3.04
C PHE A 66 1.91 -11.98 3.70
N ARG A 67 1.50 -13.22 3.95
CA ARG A 67 2.40 -14.32 4.32
C ARG A 67 2.39 -15.38 3.22
N ALA A 68 3.50 -16.10 3.09
CA ALA A 68 3.53 -17.30 2.26
C ALA A 68 2.43 -18.27 2.71
N HIS A 69 1.72 -18.86 1.74
CA HIS A 69 0.56 -19.75 1.88
C HIS A 69 -0.77 -19.08 2.27
N ASP A 70 -0.84 -17.76 2.34
CA ASP A 70 -2.12 -17.06 2.47
C ASP A 70 -2.96 -17.25 1.20
N LEU A 71 -4.28 -17.36 1.35
CA LEU A 71 -5.21 -17.43 0.24
C LEU A 71 -5.78 -16.04 -0.02
N LEU A 72 -5.59 -15.51 -1.21
CA LEU A 72 -6.15 -14.26 -1.66
C LEU A 72 -7.41 -14.50 -2.46
N THR A 73 -8.43 -13.71 -2.17
CA THR A 73 -9.67 -13.63 -2.94
C THR A 73 -9.73 -12.25 -3.57
N LEU A 74 -9.75 -12.21 -4.90
CA LEU A 74 -9.81 -10.96 -5.64
C LEU A 74 -11.25 -10.45 -5.69
N GLN A 75 -11.46 -9.16 -5.44
CA GLN A 75 -12.77 -8.52 -5.63
C GLN A 75 -12.86 -7.79 -6.97
N GLU A 76 -11.73 -7.60 -7.64
CA GLU A 76 -11.60 -6.97 -8.96
C GLU A 76 -10.68 -7.84 -9.83
N PRO A 77 -10.86 -7.86 -11.17
CA PRO A 77 -10.00 -8.65 -12.04
C PRO A 77 -8.60 -8.02 -12.08
N VAL A 78 -7.56 -8.84 -11.94
CA VAL A 78 -6.17 -8.38 -11.87
C VAL A 78 -5.36 -8.95 -13.04
N VAL A 79 -4.54 -8.09 -13.63
CA VAL A 79 -3.58 -8.51 -14.66
C VAL A 79 -2.33 -9.06 -13.97
N ALA A 80 -1.97 -10.29 -14.32
CA ALA A 80 -0.82 -11.00 -13.81
C ALA A 80 0.13 -11.38 -14.95
N LYS A 81 1.39 -11.63 -14.61
CA LYS A 81 2.40 -12.15 -15.53
C LYS A 81 2.75 -13.58 -15.14
N THR A 82 2.61 -14.53 -16.06
CA THR A 82 3.00 -15.92 -15.78
C THR A 82 4.50 -16.01 -15.51
N VAL A 83 4.87 -16.81 -14.53
CA VAL A 83 6.27 -17.17 -14.25
C VAL A 83 6.51 -18.51 -14.95
N PRO A 84 7.25 -18.53 -16.05
CA PRO A 84 7.51 -19.76 -16.79
C PRO A 84 8.36 -20.72 -15.94
N ALA A 85 7.99 -21.99 -15.94
CA ALA A 85 8.78 -23.05 -15.29
C ALA A 85 10.13 -23.26 -16.00
N ASP A 86 10.15 -23.08 -17.32
CA ASP A 86 11.34 -23.18 -18.15
C ASP A 86 11.96 -21.80 -18.40
N ARG A 87 13.28 -21.69 -18.17
CA ARG A 87 14.05 -20.43 -18.36
C ARG A 87 14.04 -19.90 -19.80
N GLY A 88 13.54 -20.68 -20.77
CA GLY A 88 13.42 -20.30 -22.18
C GLY A 88 12.00 -19.96 -22.64
N ALA A 89 10.97 -20.18 -21.82
CA ALA A 89 9.60 -19.80 -22.16
C ALA A 89 9.37 -18.32 -21.79
N GLY A 90 8.70 -17.57 -22.68
CA GLY A 90 8.37 -16.17 -22.42
C GLY A 90 7.34 -16.04 -21.29
N SER A 91 7.47 -14.98 -20.48
CA SER A 91 6.40 -14.58 -19.55
C SER A 91 5.24 -13.99 -20.36
N LEU A 92 4.03 -14.46 -20.10
CA LEU A 92 2.81 -14.00 -20.77
C LEU A 92 1.95 -13.23 -19.77
N THR A 93 1.31 -12.16 -20.22
CA THR A 93 0.31 -11.44 -19.42
C THR A 93 -1.03 -12.16 -19.51
N CYS A 94 -1.65 -12.45 -18.38
CA CYS A 94 -2.95 -13.09 -18.26
C CYS A 94 -3.79 -12.40 -17.17
N VAL A 95 -5.10 -12.64 -17.17
CA VAL A 95 -6.04 -12.04 -16.21
C VAL A 95 -6.50 -13.10 -15.21
N VAL A 96 -6.57 -12.72 -13.94
CA VAL A 96 -7.23 -13.50 -12.88
C VAL A 96 -8.52 -12.77 -12.53
N ASP A 97 -9.64 -13.49 -12.59
CA ASP A 97 -10.97 -12.89 -12.48
C ASP A 97 -11.41 -12.68 -11.01
N VAL A 98 -12.54 -12.00 -10.85
CA VAL A 98 -13.17 -11.74 -9.55
C VAL A 98 -13.60 -13.03 -8.85
N HIS A 99 -13.54 -13.04 -7.53
CA HIS A 99 -13.85 -14.18 -6.64
C HIS A 99 -12.96 -15.40 -6.80
N GLU A 100 -11.88 -15.28 -7.57
CA GLU A 100 -10.92 -16.35 -7.74
C GLU A 100 -9.87 -16.39 -6.64
N HIS A 101 -9.28 -17.56 -6.48
CA HIS A 101 -8.38 -17.88 -5.39
C HIS A 101 -6.91 -17.90 -5.86
N LEU A 102 -6.09 -17.08 -5.22
CA LEU A 102 -4.65 -17.02 -5.43
C LEU A 102 -3.93 -17.43 -4.14
N GLY A 103 -3.14 -18.51 -4.19
CA GLY A 103 -2.27 -18.89 -3.09
C GLY A 103 -0.98 -18.07 -3.12
N VAL A 104 -0.70 -17.28 -2.09
CA VAL A 104 0.54 -16.51 -1.99
C VAL A 104 1.72 -17.47 -1.89
N VAL A 105 2.66 -17.38 -2.82
CA VAL A 105 3.90 -18.16 -2.81
C VAL A 105 4.99 -17.38 -2.10
N ASP A 106 5.20 -16.13 -2.54
CA ASP A 106 6.25 -15.26 -2.03
C ASP A 106 5.89 -13.78 -2.25
N VAL A 107 6.44 -12.91 -1.43
CA VAL A 107 6.15 -11.47 -1.45
C VAL A 107 7.47 -10.71 -1.47
N ASP A 108 7.79 -10.11 -2.61
CA ASP A 108 8.92 -9.21 -2.74
C ASP A 108 8.47 -7.78 -2.47
N ILE A 109 8.61 -7.37 -1.21
CA ILE A 109 8.22 -6.04 -0.74
C ILE A 109 9.13 -4.95 -1.34
N GLU A 110 10.40 -5.26 -1.60
CA GLU A 110 11.36 -4.27 -2.14
C GLU A 110 11.05 -3.94 -3.60
N GLN A 111 10.63 -4.94 -4.38
CA GLN A 111 10.25 -4.74 -5.79
C GLN A 111 8.77 -4.45 -5.98
N GLY A 112 7.96 -4.53 -4.91
CA GLY A 112 6.52 -4.34 -4.99
C GLY A 112 5.80 -5.46 -5.75
N LEU A 113 6.34 -6.69 -5.71
CA LEU A 113 5.85 -7.82 -6.51
C LEU A 113 5.36 -8.96 -5.62
N LEU A 114 4.15 -9.43 -5.91
CA LEU A 114 3.56 -10.60 -5.31
C LEU A 114 3.72 -11.79 -6.26
N ARG A 115 4.30 -12.89 -5.79
CA ARG A 115 4.25 -14.17 -6.48
C ARG A 115 3.14 -15.01 -5.87
N ALA A 116 2.19 -15.42 -6.71
CA ALA A 116 1.06 -16.22 -6.29
C ALA A 116 0.83 -17.39 -7.26
N LYS A 117 0.16 -18.43 -6.79
CA LYS A 117 -0.27 -19.58 -7.58
C LYS A 117 -1.77 -19.48 -7.80
N VAL A 118 -2.21 -19.66 -9.04
CA VAL A 118 -3.63 -19.70 -9.38
C VAL A 118 -4.22 -21.00 -8.86
N GLU A 119 -5.04 -20.92 -7.81
CA GLU A 119 -5.68 -22.10 -7.22
C GLU A 119 -7.07 -22.34 -7.77
N SER A 120 -7.78 -21.27 -8.13
CA SER A 120 -9.07 -21.33 -8.81
C SER A 120 -9.09 -20.28 -9.92
N ASN A 121 -9.72 -20.64 -11.04
CA ASN A 121 -10.12 -19.70 -12.08
C ASN A 121 -11.31 -20.30 -12.84
N ASN A 122 -12.54 -19.97 -12.45
CA ASN A 122 -13.75 -20.48 -13.10
C ASN A 122 -13.96 -19.90 -14.50
N THR A 123 -13.36 -18.74 -14.79
CA THR A 123 -13.40 -18.14 -16.13
C THR A 123 -12.28 -18.70 -17.01
N ALA A 124 -12.68 -19.51 -17.99
CA ALA A 124 -11.78 -20.09 -18.96
C ALA A 124 -11.78 -19.27 -20.26
N GLY A 125 -10.59 -18.89 -20.73
CA GLY A 125 -10.39 -18.21 -22.01
C GLY A 125 -8.91 -17.90 -22.27
N PRO A 126 -8.55 -17.50 -23.51
CA PRO A 126 -7.15 -17.32 -23.90
C PRO A 126 -6.45 -16.16 -23.17
N ALA A 127 -7.23 -15.24 -22.59
CA ALA A 127 -6.72 -14.13 -21.81
C ALA A 127 -6.56 -14.45 -20.31
N PHE A 128 -7.09 -15.57 -19.82
CA PHE A 128 -7.14 -15.90 -18.40
C PHE A 128 -5.98 -16.78 -17.96
N CYS A 129 -5.52 -16.61 -16.72
CA CYS A 129 -4.42 -17.41 -16.19
C CYS A 129 -4.87 -18.86 -15.94
N PRO A 130 -4.13 -19.88 -16.41
CA PRO A 130 -4.50 -21.26 -16.18
C PRO A 130 -4.35 -21.66 -14.71
N ILE A 131 -5.26 -22.52 -14.24
CA ILE A 131 -5.21 -23.08 -12.89
C ILE A 131 -3.89 -23.83 -12.70
N GLY A 132 -3.24 -23.61 -11.55
CA GLY A 132 -1.96 -24.21 -11.18
C GLY A 132 -0.73 -23.43 -11.65
N SER A 133 -0.89 -22.37 -12.45
CA SER A 133 0.24 -21.54 -12.88
C SER A 133 0.74 -20.62 -11.78
N ASP A 134 2.07 -20.45 -11.74
CA ASP A 134 2.69 -19.38 -10.97
C ASP A 134 2.55 -18.08 -11.73
N VAL A 135 2.08 -17.05 -11.04
CA VAL A 135 1.90 -15.71 -11.57
C VAL A 135 2.59 -14.69 -10.68
N ARG A 136 3.03 -13.60 -11.30
CA ARG A 136 3.59 -12.43 -10.67
C ARG A 136 2.64 -11.26 -10.88
N ILE A 137 2.27 -10.63 -9.79
CA ILE A 137 1.34 -9.51 -9.74
C ILE A 137 2.07 -8.34 -9.09
N ASP A 138 1.89 -7.14 -9.61
CA ASP A 138 2.41 -5.95 -8.99
C ASP A 138 1.45 -5.49 -7.88
N LEU A 139 1.98 -5.24 -6.69
CA LEU A 139 1.22 -4.85 -5.50
C LEU A 139 0.39 -3.59 -5.71
N THR A 140 0.80 -2.72 -6.63
CA THR A 140 0.03 -1.53 -6.99
C THR A 140 -1.29 -1.84 -7.68
N TRP A 141 -1.47 -3.03 -8.25
CA TRP A 141 -2.72 -3.45 -8.90
C TRP A 141 -3.68 -4.17 -7.95
N LEU A 142 -3.24 -4.42 -6.71
CA LEU A 142 -3.99 -5.13 -5.68
C LEU A 142 -4.74 -4.13 -4.77
N HIS A 143 -5.81 -3.52 -5.31
CA HIS A 143 -6.59 -2.50 -4.59
C HIS A 143 -7.74 -3.05 -3.75
N ARG A 144 -8.44 -4.09 -4.24
CA ARG A 144 -9.55 -4.73 -3.52
C ARG A 144 -9.36 -6.23 -3.44
N LEU A 145 -8.98 -6.68 -2.25
CA LEU A 145 -8.73 -8.09 -1.96
C LEU A 145 -9.19 -8.44 -0.56
N SER A 146 -9.45 -9.72 -0.34
CA SER A 146 -9.58 -10.32 0.98
C SER A 146 -8.52 -11.41 1.17
N VAL A 147 -7.82 -11.33 2.31
CA VAL A 147 -6.78 -12.31 2.69
C VAL A 147 -7.37 -13.29 3.68
N THR A 148 -7.39 -14.57 3.32
CA THR A 148 -7.76 -15.67 4.20
C THR A 148 -6.49 -16.43 4.60
N ARG A 149 -6.14 -16.36 5.89
CA ARG A 149 -5.00 -17.13 6.40
C ARG A 149 -5.34 -18.61 6.45
N ARG A 150 -4.51 -19.43 5.81
CA ARG A 150 -4.54 -20.88 6.05
C ARG A 150 -3.94 -21.15 7.42
N GLN A 151 -4.73 -21.71 8.33
CA GLN A 151 -4.16 -22.35 9.50
C GLN A 151 -3.40 -23.58 8.99
N THR A 152 -2.08 -23.62 9.20
CA THR A 152 -1.32 -24.86 9.09
C THR A 152 -1.95 -25.83 10.09
N GLN A 153 -2.78 -26.72 9.59
CA GLN A 153 -3.33 -27.82 10.35
C GLN A 153 -2.11 -28.66 10.77
N MET A 154 -1.72 -28.56 12.05
CA MET A 154 -0.79 -29.53 12.63
C MET A 154 -1.44 -30.89 12.44
N SER A 155 -0.92 -31.68 11.52
CA SER A 155 -1.24 -33.09 11.41
C SER A 155 -0.90 -33.69 12.77
N GLY A 156 -1.93 -34.01 13.56
CA GLY A 156 -1.78 -34.75 14.80
C GLY A 156 -1.08 -36.07 14.49
N SER A 157 -0.01 -36.36 15.24
CA SER A 157 0.59 -37.68 15.33
C SER A 157 -0.22 -38.55 16.26
#